data_AF-A0A183DCM8-F1
#
_entry.id   AF-A0A183DCM8-F1
#
_cell.length_a   1.000
_cell.length_b   1.000
_cell.length_c   1.000
_cell.angle_alpha   90.00
_cell.angle_beta   90.00
_cell.angle_gamma   90.00
#
_symmetry.space_group_name_H-M   'P 1'
#
loop_
_entity.id
_entity.type
_entity.pdbx_description
1 polymer ?
#
loop_
_entity_poly.entity_id
_entity_poly.type
_entity_poly.pdbx_seq_one_letter_code
_entity_poly.pdbx_strand_id
1 'polypeptide(L)'
;IKWADFNPSLQSNGHIGYPGLKIRVNGGAFRYASTLISQMINQEVPKVRIPPFSQCLPEVNGCAYLSNIMITKYQCAQRVTLSPVPYDRIQLSIENVAIRLNVFIPYLYFNNNYARNNHFYAFLQYI
;
A
#
# COMPACT_ATOMS: atom_id res chain seq x y z
N ILE A 1 -6.89 47.26 22.57
CA ILE A 1 -5.63 46.64 22.08
C ILE A 1 -4.80 47.79 21.50
N LYS A 2 -3.69 48.15 22.16
CA LYS A 2 -2.80 49.23 21.71
C LYS A 2 -1.97 48.70 20.53
N TRP A 3 -1.97 49.41 19.41
CA TRP A 3 -1.22 49.12 18.19
C TRP A 3 0.32 49.25 18.34
N ALA A 4 0.84 49.25 19.57
CA ALA A 4 2.23 49.58 19.87
C ALA A 4 3.19 48.39 19.71
N ASP A 5 2.68 47.16 19.56
CA ASP A 5 3.49 45.95 19.35
C ASP A 5 3.46 45.47 17.89
N PHE A 6 3.00 46.31 16.95
CA PHE A 6 2.99 45.96 15.54
C PHE A 6 4.38 46.22 14.94
N ASN A 7 5.08 45.16 14.55
CA ASN A 7 6.40 45.26 13.92
C ASN A 7 6.26 45.79 12.47
N PRO A 8 6.72 47.02 12.16
CA PRO A 8 6.53 47.65 10.85
C PRO A 8 7.29 46.96 9.71
N SER A 9 8.26 46.08 10.01
CA SER A 9 8.91 45.25 8.98
C SER A 9 7.96 44.22 8.35
N LEU A 10 6.84 43.89 8.99
CA LEU A 10 5.76 43.07 8.43
C LEU A 10 4.90 43.83 7.40
N GLN A 11 4.91 45.17 7.42
CA GLN A 11 4.11 46.01 6.52
C GLN A 11 4.80 46.27 5.18
N SER A 12 6.13 46.29 5.14
CA SER A 12 6.90 46.70 3.96
C SER A 12 7.56 45.55 3.19
N ASN A 13 7.75 44.36 3.80
CA ASN A 13 8.52 43.25 3.20
C ASN A 13 7.79 41.90 3.23
N GLY A 14 6.54 41.85 3.71
CA GLY A 14 5.69 40.68 3.61
C GLY A 14 5.04 40.64 2.23
N HIS A 15 5.46 39.74 1.35
CA HIS A 15 4.76 39.55 0.09
C HIS A 15 3.32 39.07 0.39
N ILE A 16 2.33 39.94 0.14
CA ILE A 16 0.91 39.61 0.25
C ILE A 16 0.64 38.44 -0.71
N GLY A 17 0.15 37.31 -0.17
CA GLY A 17 -0.09 36.08 -0.92
C GLY A 17 0.92 34.95 -0.69
N TYR A 18 1.97 35.16 0.12
CA TYR A 18 2.92 34.11 0.49
C TYR A 18 2.55 33.47 1.84
N PRO A 19 2.80 32.16 2.02
CA PRO A 19 2.47 31.49 3.27
C PRO A 19 3.31 32.04 4.43
N GLY A 20 2.71 32.20 5.60
CA GLY A 20 3.41 32.65 6.81
C GLY A 20 4.53 31.71 7.28
N LEU A 21 4.51 30.45 6.81
CA LEU A 21 5.59 29.48 7.00
C LEU A 21 5.77 28.68 5.70
N LYS A 22 7.01 28.57 5.22
CA LYS A 22 7.37 27.77 4.05
C LYS A 22 8.42 26.74 4.41
N ILE A 23 8.08 25.45 4.26
CA ILE A 23 9.00 24.33 4.47
C ILE A 23 9.43 23.80 3.10
N ARG A 24 10.74 23.63 2.89
CA ARG A 24 11.29 23.01 1.68
C ARG A 24 11.99 21.71 2.03
N VAL A 25 11.50 20.63 1.45
CA VAL A 25 12.10 19.30 1.54
C VAL A 25 13.00 19.10 0.32
N ASN A 26 14.27 18.76 0.52
CA ASN A 26 15.23 18.54 -0.56
C ASN A 26 15.41 17.04 -0.85
N GLY A 27 16.13 16.71 -1.93
CA GLY A 27 16.40 15.31 -2.29
C GLY A 27 17.13 14.51 -1.21
N GLY A 28 17.94 15.15 -0.35
CA GLY A 28 18.58 14.51 0.79
C GLY A 28 17.57 14.03 1.83
N ALA A 29 16.56 14.84 2.14
CA ALA A 29 15.49 14.46 3.04
C ALA A 29 14.65 13.30 2.48
N PHE A 30 14.41 13.27 1.16
CA PHE A 30 13.75 12.14 0.49
C PHE A 30 14.56 10.84 0.58
N ARG A 31 15.89 10.91 0.42
CA ARG A 31 16.77 9.74 0.64
C ARG A 31 16.70 9.25 2.09
N TYR A 32 16.73 10.15 3.06
CA TYR A 32 16.57 9.79 4.47
C TYR A 32 15.18 9.19 4.76
N ALA A 33 14.11 9.77 4.22
CA ALA A 33 12.78 9.20 4.32
C ALA A 33 12.71 7.79 3.69
N SER A 34 13.43 7.56 2.59
CA SER A 34 13.51 6.24 1.94
C SER A 34 14.09 5.16 2.87
N THR A 35 15.12 5.50 3.67
CA THR A 35 15.72 4.54 4.61
C THR A 35 14.76 4.21 5.77
N LEU A 36 14.05 5.22 6.29
CA LEU A 36 13.03 5.01 7.31
C LEU A 36 11.86 4.16 6.81
N ILE A 37 11.34 4.47 5.61
CA ILE A 37 10.24 3.71 5.00
C ILE A 37 10.68 2.27 4.74
N SER A 38 11.91 2.03 4.29
CA SER A 38 12.44 0.68 4.12
C SER A 38 12.38 -0.15 5.41
N GLN A 39 12.79 0.45 6.53
CA GLN A 39 12.72 -0.21 7.84
C GLN A 39 11.27 -0.48 8.26
N MET A 40 10.38 0.51 8.09
CA MET A 40 8.96 0.38 8.43
C MET A 40 8.28 -0.72 7.61
N ILE A 41 8.48 -0.75 6.30
CA ILE A 41 7.88 -1.77 5.41
C ILE A 41 8.33 -3.17 5.84
N ASN A 42 9.63 -3.36 6.09
CA ASN A 42 10.16 -4.66 6.49
C ASN A 42 9.64 -5.13 7.87
N GLN A 43 9.24 -4.21 8.74
CA GLN A 43 8.68 -4.51 10.05
C GLN A 43 7.16 -4.72 10.03
N GLU A 44 6.44 -3.92 9.25
CA GLU A 44 4.98 -3.87 9.30
C GLU A 44 4.31 -4.79 8.28
N VAL A 45 4.87 -4.96 7.08
CA VAL A 45 4.27 -5.84 6.05
C VAL A 45 4.07 -7.28 6.56
N PRO A 46 5.03 -7.93 7.25
CA PRO A 46 4.81 -9.28 7.79
C PRO A 46 3.67 -9.37 8.81
N LYS A 47 3.30 -8.26 9.45
CA LYS A 47 2.25 -8.20 10.48
C LYS A 47 0.86 -7.90 9.89
N VAL A 48 0.78 -7.61 8.60
CA VAL A 48 -0.49 -7.29 7.93
C VAL A 48 -1.44 -8.47 8.01
N ARG A 49 -2.65 -8.21 8.51
CA ARG A 49 -3.75 -9.16 8.49
C ARG A 49 -4.55 -8.97 7.21
N ILE A 50 -4.60 -10.02 6.39
CA ILE A 50 -5.37 -10.02 5.15
C ILE A 50 -6.79 -10.51 5.48
N PRO A 51 -7.83 -9.70 5.20
CA PRO A 51 -9.19 -10.12 5.49
C PRO A 51 -9.62 -11.28 4.58
N PRO A 52 -10.55 -12.13 5.04
CA PRO A 52 -11.14 -13.15 4.19
C PRO A 52 -11.91 -12.50 3.05
N PHE A 53 -11.93 -13.13 1.89
CA PHE A 53 -12.68 -12.67 0.73
C PHE A 53 -13.20 -13.83 -0.10
N SER A 54 -14.25 -13.57 -0.88
CA SER A 54 -14.81 -14.54 -1.82
C SER A 54 -14.35 -14.22 -3.24
N GLN A 55 -13.78 -15.20 -3.93
CA GLN A 55 -13.39 -15.09 -5.32
C GLN A 55 -14.27 -16.01 -6.17
N CYS A 56 -14.95 -15.45 -7.15
CA CYS A 56 -15.67 -16.24 -8.15
C CYS A 56 -14.79 -16.41 -9.39
N LEU A 57 -14.78 -17.64 -9.92
CA LEU A 57 -14.06 -18.06 -11.12
C LEU A 57 -15.10 -18.38 -12.20
N PRO A 58 -15.24 -17.50 -13.21
CA PRO A 58 -16.20 -17.70 -14.30
C PRO A 58 -16.00 -19.02 -15.05
N GLU A 59 -14.76 -19.48 -15.19
CA GLU A 59 -14.35 -20.66 -15.96
C GLU A 59 -14.98 -21.96 -15.44
N VAL A 60 -15.24 -22.01 -14.14
CA VAL A 60 -15.81 -23.16 -13.43
C VAL A 60 -17.19 -22.85 -12.84
N ASN A 61 -17.75 -21.67 -13.16
CA ASN A 61 -19.03 -21.18 -12.65
C ASN A 61 -19.20 -21.43 -11.14
N GLY A 62 -18.16 -21.08 -10.38
CA GLY A 62 -18.07 -21.36 -8.95
C GLY A 62 -17.36 -20.26 -8.19
N CYS A 63 -17.56 -20.24 -6.87
CA CYS A 63 -16.94 -19.28 -5.97
C CYS A 63 -16.25 -20.01 -4.80
N ALA A 64 -15.08 -19.52 -4.43
CA ALA A 64 -14.34 -19.95 -3.26
C ALA A 64 -14.33 -18.86 -2.20
N TYR A 65 -14.60 -19.27 -0.96
CA TYR A 65 -14.35 -18.42 0.18
C TYR A 65 -12.91 -18.67 0.66
N LEU A 66 -12.09 -17.62 0.67
CA LEU A 66 -10.71 -17.67 1.13
C LEU A 66 -10.65 -17.03 2.51
N SER A 67 -10.09 -17.76 3.47
CA SER A 67 -10.02 -17.33 4.87
C SER A 67 -8.67 -17.66 5.49
N ASN A 68 -8.44 -17.09 6.67
CA ASN A 68 -7.20 -17.27 7.44
C ASN A 68 -5.93 -17.06 6.58
N ILE A 69 -5.94 -16.01 5.77
CA ILE A 69 -4.85 -15.69 4.86
C ILE A 69 -3.69 -15.13 5.68
N MET A 70 -2.62 -15.90 5.78
CA MET A 70 -1.45 -15.58 6.61
C MET A 70 -0.20 -15.44 5.76
N ILE A 71 0.61 -14.44 6.07
CA ILE A 71 1.95 -14.28 5.48
C ILE A 71 2.87 -15.30 6.14
N THR A 72 3.35 -16.28 5.36
CA THR A 72 4.27 -17.33 5.86
C THR A 72 5.73 -16.98 5.67
N LYS A 73 6.05 -16.26 4.59
CA LYS A 73 7.40 -15.80 4.32
C LYS A 73 7.35 -14.42 3.68
N TYR A 74 8.18 -13.53 4.22
CA TYR A 74 8.41 -12.20 3.68
C TYR A 74 9.87 -12.07 3.26
N GLN A 75 10.11 -11.64 2.03
CA GLN A 75 11.43 -11.25 1.55
C GLN A 75 11.51 -9.72 1.53
N CYS A 76 12.45 -9.19 2.31
CA CYS A 76 12.67 -7.76 2.47
C CYS A 76 12.94 -7.07 1.13
N ALA A 77 12.45 -5.84 1.01
CA ALA A 77 12.71 -4.99 -0.15
C ALA A 77 14.23 -4.73 -0.29
N GLN A 78 14.77 -4.93 -1.48
CA GLN A 78 16.19 -4.62 -1.74
C GLN A 78 16.39 -3.13 -2.01
N ARG A 79 15.38 -2.49 -2.59
CA ARG A 79 15.41 -1.07 -2.91
C ARG A 79 14.06 -0.44 -2.61
N VAL A 80 14.11 0.61 -1.80
CA VAL A 80 12.97 1.47 -1.49
C VAL A 80 13.41 2.90 -1.77
N THR A 81 12.70 3.60 -2.66
CA THR A 81 12.99 4.99 -2.99
C THR A 81 11.75 5.83 -2.91
N LEU A 82 11.82 6.88 -2.10
CA LEU A 82 10.88 7.97 -2.07
C LEU A 82 11.47 9.13 -2.87
N SER A 83 10.75 9.64 -3.85
CA SER A 83 11.22 10.75 -4.69
C SER A 83 10.08 11.69 -5.08
N PRO A 84 10.33 13.00 -5.16
CA PRO A 84 9.37 13.92 -5.77
C PRO A 84 9.31 13.64 -7.27
N VAL A 85 8.11 13.68 -7.82
CA VAL A 85 7.84 13.61 -9.25
C VAL A 85 7.02 14.83 -9.67
N PRO A 86 7.02 15.21 -10.97
CA PRO A 86 6.26 16.37 -11.43
C PRO A 86 4.79 16.33 -11.03
N TYR A 87 4.15 17.52 -10.99
CA TYR A 87 2.73 17.70 -10.68
C TYR A 87 2.35 17.38 -9.21
N ASP A 88 3.14 17.88 -8.25
CA ASP A 88 2.88 17.80 -6.81
C ASP A 88 2.67 16.37 -6.27
N ARG A 89 3.43 15.44 -6.85
CA ARG A 89 3.34 14.02 -6.52
C ARG A 89 4.64 13.54 -5.88
N ILE A 90 4.49 12.55 -5.01
CA ILE A 90 5.59 11.82 -4.42
C ILE A 90 5.45 10.36 -4.85
N GLN A 91 6.50 9.82 -5.43
CA GLN A 91 6.57 8.42 -5.82
C GLN A 91 7.29 7.63 -4.74
N LEU A 92 6.67 6.53 -4.31
CA LEU A 92 7.30 5.47 -3.53
C LEU A 92 7.50 4.27 -4.46
N SER A 93 8.75 3.91 -4.73
CA SER A 93 9.11 2.69 -5.46
C SER A 93 9.65 1.66 -4.48
N ILE A 94 9.20 0.42 -4.61
CA ILE A 94 9.63 -0.72 -3.80
C ILE A 94 9.93 -1.87 -4.76
N GLU A 95 11.17 -2.35 -4.75
CA GLU A 95 11.65 -3.37 -5.70
C GLU A 95 12.11 -4.64 -4.97
N ASN A 96 11.94 -5.78 -5.66
CA ASN A 96 12.38 -7.11 -5.22
C ASN A 96 11.78 -7.59 -3.88
N VAL A 97 10.52 -7.23 -3.63
CA VAL A 97 9.72 -7.78 -2.53
C VAL A 97 9.03 -9.05 -3.01
N ALA A 98 9.07 -10.09 -2.18
CA ALA A 98 8.29 -11.30 -2.38
C ALA A 98 7.54 -11.67 -1.10
N ILE A 99 6.28 -12.07 -1.25
CA ILE A 99 5.40 -12.46 -0.15
C ILE A 99 4.87 -13.86 -0.48
N ARG A 100 5.02 -14.79 0.48
CA ARG A 100 4.35 -16.08 0.42
C ARG A 100 3.18 -16.08 1.38
N LEU A 101 2.04 -16.53 0.88
CA LEU A 101 0.81 -16.63 1.64
C LEU A 101 0.47 -18.10 1.87
N ASN A 102 -0.09 -18.41 3.03
CA ASN A 102 -0.85 -19.62 3.26
C ASN A 102 -2.33 -19.23 3.37
N VAL A 103 -3.18 -19.98 2.69
CA VAL A 103 -4.59 -19.65 2.51
C VAL A 103 -5.40 -20.89 2.87
N PHE A 104 -6.47 -20.69 3.64
CA PHE A 104 -7.42 -21.74 3.96
C PHE A 104 -8.71 -21.57 3.16
N ILE A 105 -9.11 -22.62 2.45
CA ILE A 105 -10.34 -22.66 1.66
C ILE A 105 -11.34 -23.60 2.36
N PRO A 106 -12.24 -23.08 3.21
CA PRO A 106 -13.20 -23.91 3.93
C PRO A 106 -14.25 -24.55 3.03
N TYR A 107 -14.69 -23.88 1.97
CA TYR A 107 -15.69 -24.41 1.06
C TYR A 107 -15.63 -23.76 -0.33
N LEU A 108 -16.15 -24.53 -1.30
CA LEU A 108 -16.35 -24.14 -2.68
C LEU A 108 -17.84 -24.31 -3.00
N TYR A 109 -18.41 -23.30 -3.65
CA TYR A 109 -19.77 -23.36 -4.18
C TYR A 109 -19.69 -23.41 -5.70
N PHE A 110 -20.33 -24.41 -6.31
CA PHE A 110 -20.51 -24.48 -7.76
C PHE A 110 -21.99 -24.29 -8.07
N ASN A 111 -22.29 -23.55 -9.13
CA ASN A 111 -23.66 -23.43 -9.58
C ASN A 111 -24.14 -24.79 -10.14
N ASN A 112 -25.35 -25.21 -9.78
CA ASN A 112 -25.88 -26.57 -9.93
C ASN A 112 -25.87 -27.15 -11.36
N ASN A 113 -25.71 -26.30 -12.38
CA ASN A 113 -25.60 -26.74 -13.77
C ASN A 113 -24.22 -27.34 -14.12
N TYR A 114 -23.20 -27.14 -13.27
CA TYR A 114 -21.81 -27.55 -13.53
C TYR A 114 -21.29 -28.67 -12.61
N ALA A 115 -21.99 -28.98 -11.51
CA ALA A 115 -21.52 -29.93 -10.49
C ALA A 115 -21.56 -31.42 -10.91
N ARG A 116 -21.94 -31.73 -12.16
CA ARG A 116 -22.09 -33.11 -12.65
C ARG A 116 -20.81 -33.75 -13.20
N ASN A 117 -19.77 -32.96 -13.45
CA ASN A 117 -18.50 -33.44 -14.02
C ASN A 117 -17.34 -33.02 -13.08
N ASN A 118 -16.25 -33.80 -13.04
CA ASN A 118 -15.09 -33.72 -12.12
C ASN A 118 -14.33 -32.35 -12.06
N HIS A 119 -15.01 -31.24 -11.81
CA HIS A 119 -14.46 -29.88 -11.90
C HIS A 119 -13.76 -29.38 -10.63
N PHE A 120 -13.77 -30.16 -9.53
CA PHE A 120 -12.97 -29.85 -8.35
C PHE A 120 -11.47 -29.79 -8.67
N TYR A 121 -10.98 -30.73 -9.50
CA TYR A 121 -9.58 -30.72 -9.97
C TYR A 121 -9.30 -29.59 -10.96
N ALA A 122 -10.30 -29.17 -11.75
CA ALA A 122 -10.15 -28.00 -12.63
C ALA A 122 -9.97 -26.73 -11.82
N PHE A 123 -10.74 -26.54 -10.73
CA PHE A 123 -10.59 -25.40 -9.82
C PHE A 123 -9.17 -25.29 -9.24
N LEU A 124 -8.58 -26.43 -8.84
CA LEU A 124 -7.20 -26.50 -8.33
C LEU A 124 -6.12 -26.17 -9.39
N GLN A 125 -6.42 -26.24 -10.69
CA GLN A 125 -5.49 -25.85 -11.75
C GLN A 125 -5.41 -24.34 -11.96
N TYR A 126 -6.37 -23.58 -11.43
CA TYR A 126 -6.44 -22.11 -11.58
C TYR A 126 -5.96 -21.34 -10.33
N ILE A 127 -5.52 -22.05 -9.28
CA ILE A 127 -4.90 -21.48 -8.07
C ILE A 127 -3.42 -21.88 -8.04
#